data_AF-A0A845ZIK4-F1
#
_entry.id   AF-A0A845ZIK4-F1
#
_cell.length_a   1.000
_cell.length_b   1.000
_cell.length_c   1.000
_cell.angle_alpha   90.00
_cell.angle_beta   90.00
_cell.angle_gamma   90.00
#
_symmetry.space_group_name_H-M   'P 1'
#
loop_
_entity.id
_entity.type
_entity.pdbx_description
1 polymer ?
#
loop_
_entity_poly.entity_id
_entity_poly.type
_entity_poly.pdbx_seq_one_letter_code
_entity_poly.pdbx_strand_id
1 'polypeptide(L)'
;MFSLLILLFISLKCTLQKDEAFYRRFFGEIFLYLSQYEEAKYWQGLVVFRNRNIEPKDTQPYQVLLDSSNVTVVYLEDLGEEAYDNLGLGILKLIVEEEAKAVQQAKILATKATAELAEDAERQKVLELVKTVILYKFQNLEPDEVMEMLGMDDFKKSRLYRGIKQEGREEGREEGREEGIEEGTLLTKLRVVPMFLELGLTVEEIARRLELTVEQVQQAAQNQSIQNRE
;
A
#
# COMPACT_ATOMS: atom_id res chain seq x y z
N MET A 1 -13.68 5.79 48.34
CA MET A 1 -12.83 6.78 47.64
C MET A 1 -12.57 6.22 46.25
N PHE A 2 -13.55 6.31 45.36
CA PHE A 2 -13.45 5.78 44.00
C PHE A 2 -12.68 6.78 43.15
N SER A 3 -11.51 6.37 42.68
CA SER A 3 -10.67 7.13 41.76
C SER A 3 -11.43 7.37 40.46
N LEU A 4 -11.63 8.65 40.10
CA LEU A 4 -12.18 9.05 38.81
C LEU A 4 -11.24 8.56 37.69
N LEU A 5 -11.61 7.47 37.03
CA LEU A 5 -11.10 7.16 35.70
C LEU A 5 -11.77 8.14 34.72
N ILE A 6 -11.10 9.27 34.48
CA ILE A 6 -11.43 10.15 33.36
C ILE A 6 -10.99 9.40 32.10
N LEU A 7 -11.94 8.79 31.39
CA LEU A 7 -11.71 8.25 30.05
C LEU A 7 -11.47 9.43 29.10
N LEU A 8 -10.22 9.61 28.70
CA LEU A 8 -9.79 10.57 27.69
C LEU A 8 -9.82 9.86 26.33
N PHE A 9 -10.67 10.32 25.41
CA PHE A 9 -10.58 9.85 24.02
C PHE A 9 -9.42 10.55 23.32
N ILE A 10 -8.47 9.78 22.78
CA ILE A 10 -7.36 10.27 21.97
C ILE A 10 -7.59 9.83 20.53
N SER A 11 -7.92 10.76 19.64
CA SER A 11 -7.92 10.51 18.19
C SER A 11 -6.56 10.90 17.61
N LEU A 12 -5.82 9.92 17.12
CA LEU A 12 -4.60 10.13 16.34
C LEU A 12 -4.94 9.94 14.86
N LYS A 13 -4.83 11.01 14.07
CA LYS A 13 -4.85 10.90 12.61
C LYS A 13 -3.56 11.44 12.03
N CYS A 14 -2.84 10.57 11.33
CA CYS A 14 -1.67 10.93 10.53
C CYS A 14 -2.10 10.94 9.07
N THR A 15 -1.86 12.06 8.38
CA THR A 15 -2.06 12.14 6.93
C THR A 15 -0.73 12.40 6.25
N LEU A 16 -0.44 11.59 5.23
CA LEU A 16 0.74 11.72 4.38
C LEU A 16 0.39 12.31 2.99
N GLN A 17 -0.90 12.54 2.75
CA GLN A 17 -1.46 13.05 1.52
C GLN A 17 -2.50 14.11 1.84
N LYS A 18 -2.70 15.03 0.89
CA LYS A 18 -3.66 16.12 1.04
C LYS A 18 -5.09 15.59 0.97
N ASP A 19 -5.90 15.96 1.96
CA ASP A 19 -7.33 15.63 2.03
C ASP A 19 -8.12 16.86 2.48
N GLU A 20 -8.78 17.54 1.56
CA GLU A 20 -9.55 18.76 1.85
C GLU A 20 -10.73 18.51 2.81
N ALA A 21 -11.22 17.27 2.91
CA ALA A 21 -12.33 16.92 3.81
C ALA A 21 -11.85 16.43 5.18
N PHE A 22 -10.55 16.47 5.46
CA PHE A 22 -9.96 15.86 6.65
C PHE A 22 -10.61 16.35 7.95
N TYR A 23 -10.64 17.67 8.19
CA TYR A 23 -11.19 18.22 9.43
C TYR A 23 -12.69 17.92 9.58
N ARG A 24 -13.44 17.92 8.48
CA ARG A 24 -14.85 17.52 8.49
C ARG A 24 -15.03 16.10 9.02
N ARG A 25 -14.23 15.15 8.51
CA ARG A 25 -14.28 13.75 8.95
C ARG A 25 -13.76 13.60 10.37
N PHE A 26 -12.63 14.24 10.69
CA PHE A 26 -11.99 14.17 12.01
C PHE A 26 -12.90 14.65 13.13
N PHE A 27 -13.44 15.87 13.03
CA PHE A 27 -14.35 16.40 14.04
C PHE A 27 -15.71 15.68 14.03
N GLY A 28 -16.20 15.29 12.85
CA GLY A 28 -17.41 14.47 12.74
C GLY A 28 -17.31 13.15 13.49
N GLU A 29 -16.20 12.42 13.35
CA GLU A 29 -15.93 11.17 14.06
C GLU A 29 -15.81 11.37 15.57
N ILE A 30 -15.13 12.44 16.02
CA ILE A 30 -15.02 12.77 17.45
C ILE A 30 -16.39 12.99 18.06
N PHE A 31 -17.22 13.85 17.46
CA PHE A 31 -18.55 14.15 18.01
C PHE A 31 -19.52 12.97 17.88
N LEU A 32 -19.39 12.17 16.82
CA LEU A 32 -20.15 10.92 16.71
C LEU A 32 -19.77 9.96 17.84
N TYR A 33 -18.48 9.79 18.12
CA TYR A 33 -18.02 8.97 19.24
C TYR A 33 -18.58 9.48 20.58
N LEU A 34 -18.44 10.79 20.87
CA LEU A 34 -18.98 11.39 22.08
C LEU A 34 -20.50 11.22 22.21
N SER A 35 -21.23 11.20 21.10
CA SER A 35 -22.67 10.94 21.10
C SER A 35 -23.04 9.48 21.40
N GLN A 36 -22.15 8.54 21.10
CA GLN A 36 -22.36 7.10 21.30
C GLN A 36 -21.93 6.63 22.70
N TYR A 37 -20.98 7.33 23.32
CA TYR A 37 -20.36 6.95 24.58
C TYR A 37 -20.48 8.04 25.64
N GLU A 38 -21.59 8.05 26.40
CA GLU A 38 -21.89 9.05 27.45
C GLU A 38 -20.84 9.11 28.58
N GLU A 39 -20.03 8.07 28.72
CA GLU A 39 -18.95 7.96 29.69
C GLU A 39 -17.72 8.83 29.32
N ALA A 40 -17.56 9.16 28.03
CA ALA A 40 -16.48 9.99 27.52
C ALA A 40 -16.74 11.47 27.84
N LYS A 41 -16.16 11.95 28.94
CA LYS A 41 -16.38 13.32 29.43
C LYS A 41 -15.43 14.35 28.82
N TYR A 42 -14.30 13.90 28.28
CA TYR A 42 -13.25 14.76 27.73
C TYR A 42 -12.67 14.13 26.47
N TRP A 43 -12.26 14.97 25.53
CA TRP A 43 -11.59 14.54 24.30
C TRP A 43 -10.35 15.38 24.03
N GLN A 44 -9.34 14.76 23.43
CA GLN A 44 -8.18 15.41 22.86
C GLN A 44 -7.93 14.87 21.45
N GLY A 45 -7.60 15.77 20.53
CA GLY A 45 -7.25 15.46 19.16
C GLY A 45 -5.78 15.74 18.90
N LEU A 46 -5.05 14.73 18.44
CA LEU A 46 -3.70 14.90 17.92
C LEU A 46 -3.73 14.68 16.41
N VAL A 47 -3.49 15.76 15.67
CA VAL A 47 -3.41 15.74 14.21
C VAL A 47 -1.94 15.79 13.82
N VAL A 48 -1.50 14.82 13.03
CA VAL A 48 -0.12 14.77 12.55
C VAL A 48 -0.12 14.92 11.02
N PHE A 49 0.54 15.95 10.53
CA PHE A 49 0.78 16.16 9.10
C PHE A 49 2.24 15.89 8.77
N ARG A 50 2.51 15.36 7.58
CA ARG A 50 3.87 15.30 7.04
C ARG A 50 4.52 16.68 6.97
N ASN A 51 3.81 17.66 6.42
CA ASN A 51 4.23 19.05 6.29
C ASN A 51 3.00 19.97 6.24
N ARG A 52 3.19 21.28 6.37
CA ARG A 52 2.10 22.26 6.32
C ARG A 52 1.38 22.31 4.98
N ASN A 53 2.03 21.94 3.89
CA ASN A 53 1.45 22.03 2.55
C ASN A 53 0.30 21.04 2.30
N ILE A 54 0.25 19.95 3.06
CA ILE A 54 -0.84 18.96 2.97
C ILE A 54 -1.99 19.22 3.94
N GLU A 55 -1.85 20.18 4.86
CA GLU A 55 -2.94 20.62 5.73
C GLU A 55 -4.10 21.17 4.89
N PRO A 56 -5.36 20.81 5.19
CA PRO A 56 -6.53 21.36 4.51
C PRO A 56 -6.59 22.87 4.66
N LYS A 57 -6.90 23.58 3.56
CA LYS A 57 -6.98 25.05 3.59
C LYS A 57 -8.29 25.57 4.20
N ASP A 58 -9.36 24.78 4.09
CA ASP A 58 -10.67 25.12 4.63
C ASP A 58 -10.75 24.80 6.13
N THR A 59 -10.13 25.65 6.94
CA THR A 59 -10.11 25.53 8.40
C THR A 59 -11.18 26.38 9.08
N GLN A 60 -11.76 27.35 8.37
CA GLN A 60 -12.66 28.36 8.93
C GLN A 60 -13.84 27.78 9.73
N PRO A 61 -14.52 26.70 9.29
CA PRO A 61 -15.60 26.10 10.07
C PRO A 61 -15.16 25.48 11.40
N TYR A 62 -13.86 25.18 11.53
CA TYR A 62 -13.27 24.42 12.64
C TYR A 62 -12.33 25.26 13.51
N GLN A 63 -12.15 26.55 13.18
CA GLN A 63 -11.15 27.42 13.81
C GLN A 63 -11.24 27.43 15.34
N VAL A 64 -12.46 27.51 15.89
CA VAL A 64 -12.69 27.47 17.35
C VAL A 64 -12.15 26.20 17.99
N LEU A 65 -12.26 25.05 17.31
CA LEU A 65 -11.74 23.78 17.80
C LEU A 65 -10.23 23.69 17.64
N LEU A 66 -9.70 24.17 16.51
CA LEU A 66 -8.26 24.19 16.22
C LEU A 66 -7.49 25.12 17.17
N ASP A 67 -8.09 26.24 17.59
CA ASP A 67 -7.51 27.20 18.54
C ASP A 67 -7.67 26.75 20.00
N SER A 68 -8.41 25.68 20.25
CA SER A 68 -8.64 25.17 21.61
C SER A 68 -7.46 24.34 22.11
N SER A 69 -7.32 24.22 23.43
CA SER A 69 -6.34 23.31 24.05
C SER A 69 -6.66 21.83 23.83
N ASN A 70 -7.80 21.49 23.23
CA ASN A 70 -8.21 20.12 22.95
C ASN A 70 -7.57 19.58 21.67
N VAL A 71 -7.12 20.44 20.76
CA VAL A 71 -6.49 20.01 19.51
C VAL A 71 -5.04 20.42 19.50
N THR A 72 -4.16 19.47 19.19
CA THR A 72 -2.76 19.74 18.90
C THR A 72 -2.48 19.30 17.47
N VAL A 73 -1.99 20.22 16.65
CA VAL A 73 -1.53 19.93 15.29
C VAL A 73 0.00 19.90 15.32
N VAL A 74 0.58 18.78 14.87
CA VAL A 74 2.02 18.55 14.81
C VAL A 74 2.41 18.30 13.35
N TYR A 75 3.51 18.92 12.93
CA TYR A 75 4.09 18.69 11.61
C TYR A 75 5.36 17.87 11.75
N LEU A 76 5.48 16.78 11.01
CA LEU A 76 6.67 15.93 11.03
C LEU A 76 7.90 16.69 10.53
N GLU A 77 7.74 17.62 9.58
CA GLU A 77 8.82 18.48 9.10
C GLU A 77 9.46 19.35 10.19
N ASP A 78 8.77 19.58 11.32
CA ASP A 78 9.31 20.34 12.45
C ASP A 78 10.13 19.48 13.42
N LEU A 79 10.19 18.16 13.21
CA LEU A 79 10.97 17.26 14.07
C LEU A 79 12.47 17.54 13.89
N GLY A 80 13.09 18.08 14.94
CA GLY A 80 14.52 18.34 15.01
C GLY A 80 15.37 17.07 15.08
N GLU A 81 16.69 17.22 15.17
CA GLU A 81 17.63 16.08 15.30
C GLU A 81 17.44 15.29 16.59
N GLU A 82 16.99 15.95 17.65
CA GLU A 82 16.63 15.34 18.93
C GLU A 82 15.53 14.26 18.81
N ALA A 83 14.75 14.25 17.72
CA ALA A 83 13.78 13.19 17.49
C ALA A 83 14.44 11.80 17.41
N TYR A 84 15.69 11.72 16.92
CA TYR A 84 16.44 10.47 16.85
C TYR A 84 16.89 9.95 18.24
N ASP A 85 16.79 10.77 19.29
CA ASP A 85 17.00 10.35 20.67
C ASP A 85 15.88 9.44 21.19
N ASN A 86 14.75 9.35 20.48
CA ASN A 86 13.68 8.41 20.77
C ASN A 86 13.41 7.49 19.56
N LEU A 87 13.24 6.18 19.79
CA LEU A 87 12.99 5.23 18.70
C LEU A 87 11.75 5.57 17.87
N GLY A 88 10.63 5.89 18.53
CA GLY A 88 9.37 6.19 17.86
C GLY A 88 9.42 7.49 17.07
N LEU A 89 9.88 8.59 17.69
CA LEU A 89 10.00 9.88 17.02
C LEU A 89 11.05 9.85 15.90
N GLY A 90 12.15 9.13 16.09
CA GLY A 90 13.16 8.92 15.06
C GLY A 90 12.61 8.21 13.84
N ILE A 91 11.80 7.15 14.03
CA ILE A 91 11.12 6.46 12.93
C ILE A 91 10.15 7.39 12.20
N LEU A 92 9.39 8.22 12.92
CA LEU A 92 8.51 9.21 12.29
C LEU A 92 9.29 10.27 11.51
N LYS A 93 10.43 10.73 12.05
CA LYS A 93 11.30 11.69 11.37
C LYS A 93 11.86 11.12 10.06
N LEU A 94 12.15 9.81 9.98
CA LEU A 94 12.58 9.18 8.72
C LEU A 94 11.59 9.41 7.57
N ILE A 95 10.29 9.64 7.83
CA ILE A 95 9.30 9.89 6.77
C ILE A 95 9.64 11.18 6.00
N VAL A 96 10.06 12.23 6.72
CA VAL A 96 10.36 13.56 6.17
C VAL A 96 11.84 13.81 5.92
N GLU A 97 12.72 12.96 6.44
CA GLU A 97 14.18 13.07 6.27
C GLU A 97 14.61 12.99 4.79
N GLU A 98 15.70 13.66 4.46
CA GLU A 98 16.31 13.59 3.13
C GLU A 98 16.80 12.17 2.85
N GLU A 99 16.59 11.68 1.62
CA GLU A 99 16.99 10.32 1.20
C GLU A 99 18.47 10.03 1.48
N ALA A 100 19.34 11.01 1.24
CA ALA A 100 20.78 10.91 1.47
C ALA A 100 21.13 10.58 2.94
N LYS A 101 20.32 11.03 3.90
CA LYS A 101 20.53 10.81 5.35
C LYS A 101 19.67 9.67 5.91
N ALA A 102 18.52 9.41 5.29
CA ALA A 102 17.53 8.48 5.80
C ALA A 102 18.08 7.06 6.02
N VAL A 103 18.91 6.55 5.10
CA VAL A 103 19.55 5.23 5.23
C VAL A 103 20.46 5.17 6.45
N GLN A 104 21.29 6.20 6.65
CA GLN A 104 22.19 6.27 7.80
C GLN A 104 21.41 6.33 9.12
N GLN A 105 20.38 7.17 9.19
CA GLN A 105 19.56 7.30 10.39
C GLN A 105 18.75 6.04 10.69
N ALA A 106 18.26 5.34 9.66
CA ALA A 106 17.60 4.05 9.83
C ALA A 106 18.53 2.99 10.41
N LYS A 107 19.81 2.95 9.97
CA LYS A 107 20.81 2.06 10.58
C LYS A 107 21.03 2.37 12.05
N ILE A 108 21.19 3.65 12.39
CA ILE A 108 21.36 4.10 13.78
C ILE A 108 20.16 3.66 14.63
N LEU A 109 18.94 3.90 14.15
CA LEU A 109 17.70 3.50 14.84
C LEU A 109 17.60 1.98 15.00
N ALA A 110 18.02 1.19 14.00
CA ALA A 110 18.02 -0.27 14.09
C ALA A 110 19.04 -0.79 15.11
N THR A 111 20.25 -0.22 15.14
CA THR A 111 21.25 -0.53 16.17
C THR A 111 20.75 -0.16 17.56
N LYS A 112 20.14 1.03 17.69
CA LYS A 112 19.55 1.51 18.94
C LYS A 112 18.42 0.61 19.44
N ALA A 113 17.51 0.21 18.56
CA ALA A 113 16.43 -0.74 18.88
C ALA A 113 17.00 -2.08 19.38
N THR A 114 18.15 -2.50 18.86
CA THR A 114 18.81 -3.73 19.30
C THR A 114 19.49 -3.59 20.66
N ALA A 115 20.00 -2.41 20.98
CA ALA A 115 20.64 -2.14 22.26
C ALA A 115 19.64 -1.84 23.40
N GLU A 116 18.55 -1.13 23.11
CA GLU A 116 17.61 -0.62 24.12
C GLU A 116 16.45 -1.58 24.43
N LEU A 117 16.05 -2.42 23.47
CA LEU A 117 14.88 -3.30 23.62
C LEU A 117 15.30 -4.70 24.05
N ALA A 118 14.97 -5.06 25.29
CA ALA A 118 15.26 -6.36 25.86
C ALA A 118 14.40 -7.48 25.26
N GLU A 119 13.14 -7.19 24.90
CA GLU A 119 12.23 -8.19 24.36
C GLU A 119 12.41 -8.34 22.84
N ASP A 120 12.71 -9.57 22.40
CA ASP A 120 12.90 -9.89 20.98
C ASP A 120 11.68 -9.53 20.11
N ALA A 121 10.48 -9.73 20.62
CA ALA A 121 9.25 -9.44 19.89
C ALA A 121 9.05 -7.93 19.67
N GLU A 122 9.36 -7.10 20.67
CA GLU A 122 9.30 -5.65 20.56
C GLU A 122 10.40 -5.13 19.62
N ARG A 123 11.62 -5.64 19.78
CA ARG A 123 12.75 -5.34 18.87
C ARG A 123 12.40 -5.63 17.43
N GLN A 124 11.82 -6.80 17.14
CA GLN A 124 11.41 -7.16 15.78
C GLN A 124 10.35 -6.21 15.20
N LYS A 125 9.35 -5.79 16.01
CA LYS A 125 8.34 -4.82 15.57
C LYS A 125 8.97 -3.48 15.19
N VAL A 126 9.88 -2.96 16.02
CA VAL A 126 10.55 -1.68 15.76
C VAL A 126 11.43 -1.77 14.50
N LEU A 127 12.19 -2.85 14.35
CA LEU A 127 12.99 -3.08 13.13
C LEU A 127 12.11 -3.20 11.88
N GLU A 128 10.95 -3.86 11.98
CA GLU A 128 10.00 -3.96 10.87
C GLU A 128 9.43 -2.58 10.49
N LEU A 129 9.14 -1.72 11.45
CA LEU A 129 8.69 -0.34 11.19
C LEU A 129 9.77 0.48 10.50
N VAL A 130 11.03 0.42 10.94
CA VAL A 130 12.16 1.12 10.29
C VAL A 130 12.27 0.69 8.82
N LYS A 131 12.24 -0.62 8.56
CA LYS A 131 12.30 -1.19 7.20
C LYS A 131 11.14 -0.70 6.34
N THR A 132 9.94 -0.71 6.90
CA THR A 132 8.72 -0.27 6.23
C THR A 132 8.84 1.20 5.81
N VAL A 133 9.21 2.09 6.73
CA VAL A 133 9.34 3.53 6.44
C VAL A 133 10.38 3.78 5.35
N ILE A 134 11.51 3.08 5.39
CA ILE A 134 12.56 3.21 4.37
C ILE A 134 12.07 2.70 3.01
N LEU A 135 11.42 1.55 2.94
CA LEU A 135 10.86 1.04 1.69
C LEU A 135 9.87 2.04 1.05
N TYR A 136 8.97 2.61 1.87
CA TYR A 136 8.04 3.65 1.42
C TYR A 136 8.73 4.95 1.01
N LYS A 137 9.92 5.26 1.52
CA LYS A 137 10.69 6.43 1.08
C LYS A 137 11.35 6.16 -0.27
N PHE A 138 11.92 4.98 -0.49
CA PHE A 138 12.66 4.61 -1.69
C PHE A 138 11.81 3.79 -2.67
N GLN A 139 10.65 4.30 -3.04
CA GLN A 139 9.67 3.59 -3.91
C GLN A 139 10.20 3.32 -5.32
N ASN A 140 11.21 4.08 -5.75
CA ASN A 140 11.81 3.98 -7.09
C ASN A 140 12.96 2.97 -7.17
N LEU A 141 13.33 2.36 -6.04
CA LEU A 141 14.38 1.34 -5.97
C LEU A 141 13.74 -0.02 -5.75
N GLU A 142 14.43 -1.07 -6.21
CA GLU A 142 13.97 -2.42 -5.94
C GLU A 142 14.07 -2.72 -4.44
N PRO A 143 13.09 -3.44 -3.85
CA PRO A 143 13.11 -3.76 -2.42
C PRO A 143 14.41 -4.43 -1.97
N ASP A 144 15.02 -5.28 -2.80
CA ASP A 144 16.29 -5.93 -2.47
C ASP A 144 17.45 -4.91 -2.40
N GLU A 145 17.49 -3.91 -3.29
CA GLU A 145 18.51 -2.85 -3.29
C GLU A 145 18.42 -1.97 -2.04
N VAL A 146 17.21 -1.56 -1.67
CA VAL A 146 16.96 -0.74 -0.46
C VAL A 146 17.45 -1.46 0.80
N MET A 147 17.30 -2.78 0.85
CA MET A 147 17.67 -3.57 2.03
C MET A 147 19.16 -3.87 2.11
N GLU A 148 19.82 -4.01 0.95
CA GLU A 148 21.28 -4.03 0.87
C GLU A 148 21.86 -2.71 1.38
N MET A 149 21.28 -1.57 0.99
CA MET A 149 21.69 -0.26 1.51
C MET A 149 21.59 -0.19 3.03
N LEU A 150 20.57 -0.82 3.64
CA LEU A 150 20.39 -0.89 5.09
C LEU A 150 21.30 -1.92 5.78
N GLY A 151 21.92 -2.86 5.05
CA GLY A 151 22.67 -3.98 5.62
C GLY A 151 21.79 -4.92 6.44
N MET A 152 20.53 -5.10 6.02
CA MET A 152 19.52 -5.86 6.76
C MET A 152 19.10 -7.14 6.00
N ASP A 153 19.95 -8.16 6.05
CA ASP A 153 19.79 -9.43 5.30
C ASP A 153 18.50 -10.22 5.64
N ASP A 154 17.93 -9.99 6.81
CA ASP A 154 16.71 -10.67 7.27
C ASP A 154 15.39 -10.09 6.72
N PHE A 155 15.44 -9.17 5.74
CA PHE A 155 14.23 -8.57 5.16
C PHE A 155 13.23 -9.58 4.60
N LYS A 156 13.73 -10.61 3.92
CA LYS A 156 12.88 -11.62 3.27
C LYS A 156 11.99 -12.39 4.25
N LYS A 157 12.30 -12.28 5.56
CA LYS A 157 11.50 -12.84 6.67
C LYS A 157 10.43 -11.86 7.21
N SER A 158 10.49 -10.57 6.87
CA SER A 158 9.52 -9.57 7.31
C SER A 158 8.10 -9.92 6.86
N ARG A 159 7.08 -9.47 7.61
CA ARG A 159 5.69 -9.71 7.22
C ARG A 159 5.35 -8.90 5.97
N LEU A 160 5.85 -7.67 5.89
CA LEU A 160 5.68 -6.79 4.73
C LEU A 160 6.16 -7.45 3.43
N TYR A 161 7.41 -7.95 3.39
CA TYR A 161 7.94 -8.60 2.19
C TYR A 161 7.16 -9.86 1.80
N ARG A 162 6.74 -10.65 2.79
CA ARG A 162 5.89 -11.82 2.54
C ARG A 162 4.51 -11.42 1.99
N GLY A 163 3.96 -10.30 2.46
CA GLY A 163 2.73 -9.70 1.94
C GLY A 163 2.89 -9.32 0.47
N ILE A 164 3.89 -8.49 0.15
CA ILE A 164 4.19 -8.06 -1.24
C ILE A 164 4.39 -9.27 -2.16
N LYS A 165 5.15 -10.26 -1.72
CA LYS A 165 5.40 -11.49 -2.50
C LYS A 165 4.13 -12.34 -2.67
N GLN A 166 3.24 -12.33 -1.70
CA GLN A 166 1.99 -13.08 -1.77
C GLN A 166 1.00 -12.39 -2.72
N GLU A 167 0.88 -11.07 -2.64
CA GLU A 167 0.06 -10.25 -3.55
C GLU A 167 0.50 -10.46 -5.00
N GLY A 168 1.80 -10.31 -5.30
CA GLY A 168 2.30 -10.55 -6.66
C GLY A 168 2.12 -12.00 -7.16
N ARG A 169 2.03 -13.00 -6.26
CA ARG A 169 1.68 -14.38 -6.64
C ARG A 169 0.20 -14.54 -6.95
N GLU A 170 -0.66 -13.81 -6.25
CA GLU A 170 -2.10 -13.81 -6.49
C GLU A 170 -2.41 -13.10 -7.81
N GLU A 171 -1.83 -11.93 -8.05
CA GLU A 171 -1.91 -11.20 -9.32
C GLU A 171 -1.43 -12.07 -10.48
N GLY A 172 -0.22 -12.65 -10.41
CA GLY A 172 0.30 -13.50 -11.49
C GLY A 172 -0.53 -14.78 -11.72
N ARG A 173 -1.24 -15.28 -10.71
CA ARG A 173 -2.18 -16.40 -10.88
C ARG A 173 -3.46 -15.95 -11.57
N GLU A 174 -3.93 -14.74 -11.28
CA GLU A 174 -5.09 -14.15 -11.93
C GLU A 174 -4.80 -13.84 -13.39
N GLU A 175 -3.71 -13.14 -13.69
CA GLU A 175 -3.23 -12.87 -15.06
C GLU A 175 -3.05 -14.16 -15.85
N GLY A 176 -2.33 -15.15 -15.30
CA GLY A 176 -2.14 -16.44 -15.98
C GLY A 176 -3.43 -17.23 -16.21
N ARG A 177 -4.45 -17.03 -15.35
CA ARG A 177 -5.78 -17.62 -15.56
C ARG A 177 -6.52 -16.91 -16.69
N GLU A 178 -6.43 -15.59 -16.76
CA GLU A 178 -7.05 -14.80 -17.84
C GLU A 178 -6.40 -15.12 -19.19
N GLU A 179 -5.07 -15.07 -19.27
CA GLU A 179 -4.32 -15.46 -20.47
C GLU A 179 -4.66 -16.89 -20.91
N GLY A 180 -4.72 -17.84 -19.96
CA GLY A 180 -5.08 -19.22 -20.27
C GLY A 180 -6.53 -19.40 -20.78
N ILE A 181 -7.46 -18.58 -20.30
CA ILE A 181 -8.85 -18.56 -20.80
C ILE A 181 -8.90 -18.00 -22.22
N GLU A 182 -8.19 -16.90 -22.48
CA GLU A 182 -8.12 -16.28 -23.81
C GLU A 182 -7.47 -17.23 -24.83
N GLU A 183 -6.33 -17.82 -24.48
CA GLU A 183 -5.62 -18.78 -25.34
C GLU A 183 -6.48 -20.03 -25.58
N GLY A 184 -7.10 -20.59 -24.54
CA GLY A 184 -7.99 -21.76 -24.66
C GLY A 184 -9.22 -21.47 -25.51
N THR A 185 -9.77 -20.26 -25.42
CA THR A 185 -10.89 -19.82 -26.26
C THR A 185 -10.47 -19.69 -27.72
N LEU A 186 -9.31 -19.08 -27.99
CA LEU A 186 -8.74 -18.96 -29.33
C LEU A 186 -8.48 -20.34 -29.95
N LEU A 187 -7.82 -21.25 -29.22
CA LEU A 187 -7.57 -22.61 -29.68
C LEU A 187 -8.86 -23.38 -29.98
N THR A 188 -9.89 -23.21 -29.16
CA THR A 188 -11.20 -23.84 -29.39
C THR A 188 -11.88 -23.30 -30.65
N LYS A 189 -11.85 -21.98 -30.85
CA LYS A 189 -12.34 -21.33 -32.08
C LYS A 189 -11.58 -21.85 -33.31
N LEU A 190 -10.25 -21.95 -33.25
CA LEU A 190 -9.43 -22.46 -34.36
C LEU A 190 -9.68 -23.95 -34.66
N ARG A 191 -9.92 -24.77 -33.65
CA ARG A 191 -10.15 -26.21 -33.82
C ARG A 191 -11.43 -26.55 -34.59
N VAL A 192 -12.43 -25.68 -34.58
CA VAL A 192 -13.70 -25.90 -35.31
C VAL A 192 -13.70 -25.33 -36.73
N VAL A 193 -12.68 -24.53 -37.10
CA VAL A 193 -12.53 -23.95 -38.45
C VAL A 193 -12.64 -25.00 -39.56
N PRO A 194 -11.97 -26.16 -39.48
CA PRO A 194 -11.98 -27.13 -40.58
C PRO A 194 -13.34 -27.79 -40.79
N MET A 195 -14.05 -28.11 -39.71
CA MET A 195 -15.42 -28.61 -39.78
C MET A 195 -16.35 -27.58 -40.46
N PHE A 196 -16.18 -26.28 -40.22
CA PHE A 196 -16.98 -25.26 -40.91
C PHE A 196 -16.62 -25.11 -42.39
N LEU A 197 -15.35 -25.30 -42.76
CA LEU A 197 -14.95 -25.38 -44.17
C LEU A 197 -15.57 -26.59 -44.86
N GLU A 198 -15.59 -27.75 -44.21
CA GLU A 198 -16.26 -28.98 -44.73
C GLU A 198 -17.77 -28.79 -44.92
N LEU A 199 -18.41 -28.00 -44.06
CA LEU A 199 -19.81 -27.62 -44.16
C LEU A 199 -20.08 -26.53 -45.23
N GLY A 200 -19.04 -26.08 -45.94
CA GLY A 200 -19.15 -25.18 -47.09
C GLY A 200 -19.15 -23.68 -46.77
N LEU A 201 -18.77 -23.29 -45.55
CA LEU A 201 -18.60 -21.86 -45.21
C LEU A 201 -17.31 -21.31 -45.82
N THR A 202 -17.30 -20.03 -46.18
CA THR A 202 -16.08 -19.36 -46.66
C THR A 202 -15.18 -18.93 -45.51
N VAL A 203 -13.89 -18.70 -45.79
CA VAL A 203 -12.90 -18.24 -44.80
C VAL A 203 -13.34 -16.92 -44.15
N GLU A 204 -13.88 -15.98 -44.94
CA GLU A 204 -14.33 -14.67 -44.48
C GLU A 204 -15.58 -14.78 -43.59
N GLU A 205 -16.44 -15.75 -43.87
CA GLU A 205 -17.63 -16.04 -43.06
C GLU A 205 -17.26 -16.67 -41.72
N ILE A 206 -16.30 -17.60 -41.71
CA ILE A 206 -15.79 -18.25 -40.50
C ILE A 206 -15.07 -17.23 -39.62
N ALA A 207 -14.19 -16.40 -40.20
CA ALA A 207 -13.49 -15.32 -39.51
C ALA A 207 -14.49 -14.39 -38.79
N ARG A 208 -15.54 -13.97 -39.50
CA ARG A 208 -16.58 -13.10 -38.93
C ARG A 208 -17.38 -13.79 -37.80
N ARG A 209 -17.77 -15.05 -37.98
CA ARG A 209 -18.62 -15.79 -37.01
C ARG A 209 -17.87 -16.22 -35.76
N LEU A 210 -16.58 -16.51 -35.88
CA LEU A 210 -15.72 -16.90 -34.77
C LEU A 210 -14.95 -15.72 -34.17
N GLU A 211 -15.12 -14.52 -34.72
CA GLU A 211 -14.37 -13.32 -34.33
C GLU A 211 -12.85 -13.58 -34.40
N LEU A 212 -12.43 -14.26 -35.46
CA LEU A 212 -11.03 -14.52 -35.78
C LEU A 212 -10.61 -13.62 -36.94
N THR A 213 -9.30 -13.40 -37.07
CA THR A 213 -8.74 -12.81 -38.29
C THR A 213 -8.79 -13.82 -39.44
N VAL A 214 -8.83 -13.30 -40.67
CA VAL A 214 -8.74 -14.13 -41.87
C VAL A 214 -7.44 -14.94 -41.88
N GLU A 215 -6.32 -14.35 -41.44
CA GLU A 215 -5.03 -15.06 -41.35
C GLU A 215 -5.10 -16.23 -40.36
N GLN A 216 -5.69 -16.05 -39.18
CA GLN A 216 -5.85 -17.12 -38.19
C GLN A 216 -6.69 -18.29 -38.73
N VAL A 217 -7.76 -18.00 -39.47
CA VAL A 217 -8.60 -19.03 -40.10
C VAL A 217 -7.85 -19.77 -41.21
N GLN A 218 -7.09 -19.05 -42.05
CA GLN A 218 -6.27 -19.65 -43.10
C GLN A 218 -5.17 -20.55 -42.55
N GLN A 219 -4.48 -20.12 -41.49
CA GLN A 219 -3.45 -20.93 -40.83
C GLN A 219 -4.02 -22.20 -40.19
N ALA A 220 -5.16 -22.10 -39.51
CA ALA A 220 -5.85 -23.27 -38.96
C ALA A 220 -6.26 -24.28 -40.04
N ALA A 221 -6.70 -23.79 -41.20
CA ALA A 221 -7.04 -24.63 -42.36
C ALA A 221 -5.80 -25.32 -42.98
N GLN A 222 -4.66 -24.63 -43.04
CA GLN A 222 -3.42 -25.17 -43.60
C GLN A 222 -2.78 -26.24 -42.71
N ASN A 223 -2.75 -26.04 -41.38
CA ASN A 223 -2.09 -26.96 -40.45
C ASN A 223 -2.73 -28.36 -40.43
N GLN A 224 -4.03 -28.49 -40.70
CA GLN A 224 -4.69 -29.81 -40.75
C GLN A 224 -4.46 -30.56 -42.07
N SER A 225 -4.21 -29.85 -43.17
CA SER A 225 -3.83 -30.47 -44.45
C SER A 225 -2.45 -31.15 -44.41
N ILE A 226 -1.62 -30.77 -43.43
CA ILE A 226 -0.31 -31.34 -43.14
C ILE A 226 -0.44 -32.55 -42.19
N GLN A 227 -1.30 -32.49 -41.16
CA GLN A 227 -1.54 -33.61 -40.24
C GLN A 227 -2.29 -34.80 -40.85
N ASN A 228 -3.12 -34.61 -41.89
CA ASN A 228 -3.81 -35.71 -42.59
C ASN A 228 -2.95 -36.41 -43.65
N ARG A 229 -1.66 -36.06 -43.78
CA ARG A 229 -0.70 -36.62 -44.77
C ARG A 229 0.42 -37.46 -44.15
N GLU A 230 0.49 -37.57 -42.82
CA GLU A 230 1.31 -38.55 -42.08
C GLU A 230 0.47 -39.75 -41.65
#